data_AF-A0A6M0HKX8-F1
#
_entry.id   AF-A0A6M0HKX8-F1
#
_cell.length_a   1.000
_cell.length_b   1.000
_cell.length_c   1.000
_cell.angle_alpha   90.00
_cell.angle_beta   90.00
_cell.angle_gamma   90.00
#
_symmetry.space_group_name_H-M   'P 1'
#
loop_
_entity.id
_entity.type
_entity.pdbx_description
1 polymer ?
#
loop_
_entity_poly.entity_id
_entity_poly.type
_entity_poly.pdbx_seq_one_letter_code
_entity_poly.pdbx_strand_id
1 'polypeptide(L)' 'MTGDKWVYRMVVGFLGGVLIIVAIGLILLGYAGEKPAPEGLIALGSAAVGALAGLLAPSPSH' A
#
# COMPACT_ATOMS: atom_id res chain seq x y z
N MET A 1 -11.76 -21.93 -8.49
CA MET A 1 -10.91 -21.77 -7.28
C MET A 1 -9.44 -21.47 -7.63
N THR A 2 -9.14 -20.74 -8.72
CA THR A 2 -7.74 -20.45 -9.15
C THR A 2 -7.48 -18.95 -9.37
N GLY A 3 -8.50 -18.10 -9.35
CA GLY A 3 -8.36 -16.65 -9.58
C GLY A 3 -7.81 -15.86 -8.38
N ASP A 4 -8.12 -16.30 -7.16
CA ASP A 4 -7.85 -15.51 -5.94
C ASP A 4 -6.36 -15.37 -5.63
N LYS A 5 -5.58 -16.42 -5.92
CA LYS A 5 -4.13 -16.41 -5.64
C LYS A 5 -3.37 -15.41 -6.51
N TRP A 6 -3.85 -15.16 -7.74
CA TRP A 6 -3.17 -14.28 -8.68
C TRP A 6 -3.45 -12.81 -8.36
N VAL A 7 -4.71 -12.49 -8.03
CA VAL A 7 -5.11 -11.18 -7.51
C VAL A 7 -4.42 -10.89 -6.19
N TYR A 8 -4.40 -11.85 -5.26
CA TYR A 8 -3.69 -11.71 -3.99
C TYR A 8 -2.20 -11.41 -4.21
N ARG A 9 -1.53 -12.12 -5.13
CA ARG A 9 -0.11 -11.88 -5.44
C ARG A 9 0.15 -10.50 -6.08
N MET A 10 -0.73 -10.02 -6.96
CA MET A 10 -0.58 -8.69 -7.54
C MET A 10 -0.80 -7.59 -6.49
N VAL A 11 -1.81 -7.73 -5.64
CA VAL A 11 -2.11 -6.77 -4.57
C VAL A 11 -0.96 -6.73 -3.56
N VAL A 12 -0.48 -7.90 -3.11
CA VAL A 12 0.67 -7.99 -2.19
C VAL A 12 1.95 -7.46 -2.84
N GLY A 13 2.17 -7.72 -4.13
CA GLY A 13 3.31 -7.20 -4.87
C GLY A 13 3.30 -5.67 -4.97
N PHE A 14 2.15 -5.08 -5.31
CA PHE A 14 1.99 -3.63 -5.37
C PHE A 14 2.08 -2.99 -3.99
N LEU A 15 1.39 -3.51 -2.97
CA LEU A 15 1.48 -2.97 -1.60
C LEU A 15 2.90 -3.06 -1.05
N GLY A 16 3.55 -4.21 -1.21
CA GLY A 16 4.92 -4.42 -0.74
C GLY A 16 5.91 -3.50 -1.45
N GLY A 17 5.82 -3.38 -2.77
CA GLY A 17 6.69 -2.47 -3.54
C GLY A 17 6.51 -1.01 -3.14
N VAL A 18 5.26 -0.58 -2.98
CA VAL A 18 4.90 0.78 -2.56
C VAL A 18 5.41 1.07 -1.14
N LEU A 19 5.30 0.12 -0.21
CA LEU A 19 5.90 0.22 1.13
C LEU A 19 7.42 0.35 1.10
N ILE A 20 8.10 -0.45 0.26
CA ILE A 20 9.56 -0.39 0.12
C ILE A 20 9.99 0.98 -0.42
N ILE A 21 9.32 1.49 -1.46
CA ILE A 21 9.62 2.80 -2.05
C ILE A 21 9.45 3.92 -1.00
N VAL A 22 8.37 3.88 -0.21
CA VAL A 22 8.15 4.89 0.84
C VAL A 22 9.13 4.75 2.00
N ALA A 23 9.46 3.53 2.42
CA ALA A 23 10.49 3.32 3.44
C ALA A 23 11.84 3.90 3.00
N ILE A 24 12.25 3.67 1.74
CA ILE A 24 13.46 4.25 1.17
C ILE A 24 13.35 5.78 1.10
N GLY A 25 12.23 6.32 0.64
CA GLY A 25 11.99 7.76 0.56
C GLY A 25 12.08 8.45 1.94
N LEU A 26 11.51 7.85 2.98
CA LEU A 26 11.58 8.36 4.35
C LEU A 26 12.99 8.29 4.94
N ILE A 27 13.72 7.21 4.66
CA ILE A 27 15.13 7.09 5.06
C ILE A 27 15.95 8.19 4.40
N LEU A 28 15.81 8.38 3.08
CA LEU A 28 16.52 9.42 2.32
C LEU A 28 16.15 10.83 2.81
N LEU A 29 14.87 11.08 3.08
CA LEU A 29 14.40 12.37 3.60
C LEU A 29 14.93 12.64 5.01
N GLY A 30 15.00 11.62 5.86
CA GLY A 30 15.63 11.71 7.18
C GLY A 30 17.13 12.03 7.12
N TYR A 31 17.84 11.52 6.11
CA TYR A 31 19.24 11.89 5.86
C TYR A 31 19.40 13.32 5.32
N ALA A 32 18.40 13.85 4.62
CA ALA A 32 18.40 15.23 4.12
C ALA A 32 18.17 16.28 5.23
N GLY A 33 17.88 15.86 6.46
CA GLY A 33 17.62 16.76 7.60
C GLY A 33 16.27 17.48 7.55
N GLU A 34 15.44 17.18 6.55
CA GLU A 34 14.06 17.65 6.48
C GLU A 34 13.19 16.80 7.41
N LYS A 35 12.30 17.44 8.17
CA LYS A 35 11.35 16.70 9.00
C LYS A 35 10.54 15.80 8.07
N PRO A 36 10.39 14.49 8.38
CA PRO A 36 9.67 13.58 7.51
C PRO A 36 8.24 14.11 7.35
N ALA A 37 7.91 14.53 6.13
CA ALA A 37 6.60 14.99 5.71
C ALA A 37 5.61 13.81 5.87
N PRO A 38 4.79 13.80 6.94
CA PRO A 38 3.95 12.66 7.26
C PRO A 38 2.86 12.45 6.19
N GLU A 39 2.62 13.43 5.31
CA GLU A 39 1.61 13.36 4.26
C GLU A 39 1.84 12.18 3.32
N GLY A 40 3.09 11.85 2.98
CA GLY A 40 3.42 10.71 2.12
C GLY A 40 3.08 9.37 2.79
N LEU A 41 3.36 9.24 4.08
CA LEU A 41 3.04 8.04 4.86
C LEU A 41 1.52 7.90 5.08
N ILE A 42 0.83 9.02 5.36
CA ILE A 42 -0.63 9.08 5.52
C ILE A 42 -1.33 8.71 4.21
N ALA A 43 -0.91 9.30 3.08
CA ALA A 43 -1.46 8.98 1.76
C ALA A 43 -1.29 7.49 1.42
N LEU A 44 -0.13 6.91 1.76
CA LEU A 44 0.13 5.48 1.58
C LEU A 44 -0.77 4.60 2.44
N GLY A 45 -0.88 4.94 3.73
CA GLY A 45 -1.72 4.23 4.68
C GLY A 45 -3.19 4.25 4.24
N SER A 46 -3.67 5.40 3.77
CA SER A 46 -5.02 5.55 3.22
C SER A 46 -5.23 4.73 1.95
N ALA A 47 -4.24 4.67 1.04
CA ALA A 47 -4.31 3.85 -0.15
C ALA A 47 -4.32 2.34 0.17
N ALA A 48 -3.49 1.89 1.12
CA ALA A 48 -3.46 0.51 1.59
C ALA A 48 -4.79 0.10 2.26
N VAL A 49 -5.36 0.98 3.10
CA VAL A 49 -6.68 0.76 3.73
C VAL A 49 -7.79 0.73 2.68
N GLY A 50 -7.75 1.60 1.66
CA GLY A 50 -8.69 1.58 0.55
C GLY A 50 -8.63 0.29 -0.27
N ALA A 51 -7.43 -0.24 -0.52
CA ALA A 51 -7.24 -1.53 -1.19
C ALA A 51 -7.77 -2.72 -0.36
N LEU A 52 -7.53 -2.71 0.96
CA LEU A 52 -8.10 -3.71 1.87
C LEU A 52 -9.62 -3.61 1.94
N ALA A 53 -10.17 -2.40 2.00
CA ALA A 53 -11.62 -2.18 1.95
C ALA A 53 -12.21 -2.66 0.62
N GLY A 54 -11.52 -2.47 -0.51
CA GLY A 54 -11.92 -2.98 -1.82
C GLY A 54 -11.86 -4.51 -1.93
N LEU A 55 -10.88 -5.16 -1.28
CA LEU A 55 -10.77 -6.62 -1.24
C LEU A 55 -11.80 -7.26 -0.29
N LEU A 56 -12.12 -6.59 0.81
CA LEU A 56 -13.12 -7.01 1.79
C LEU A 56 -14.53 -6.53 1.44
N ALA A 57 -14.68 -5.69 0.41
CA ALA A 57 -15.97 -5.29 -0.09
C ALA A 57 -16.71 -6.56 -0.53
N PRO A 58 -17.87 -6.86 0.07
CA PRO A 58 -18.59 -8.10 -0.20
C PRO A 58 -18.86 -8.20 -1.70
N SER A 59 -18.46 -9.32 -2.30
CA SER A 59 -18.81 -9.61 -3.69
C SER A 59 -20.34 -9.65 -3.78
N PRO A 60 -20.98 -8.90 -4.70
CA PRO A 60 -22.42 -8.90 -4.84
C PRO A 60 -22.89 -10.32 -5.13
N SER A 61 -23.52 -10.96 -4.15
CA SER A 61 -24.24 -12.22 -4.33
C SER A 61 -25.59 -11.88 -4.94
N HIS A 62 -25.67 -11.94 -6.27
CA HIS A 62 -26.92 -12.03 -6.99
C HIS A 62 -26.82 -13.10 -8.08
#